data_AF-A0A3D1H4C0-F1
#
_entry.id   AF-A0A3D1H4C0-F1
#
_cell.length_a   1.000
_cell.length_b   1.000
_cell.length_c   1.000
_cell.angle_alpha   90.00
_cell.angle_beta   90.00
_cell.angle_gamma   90.00
#
_symmetry.space_group_name_H-M   'P 1'
#
loop_
_entity.id
_entity.type
_entity.pdbx_description
1 polymer ?
#
loop_
_entity_poly.entity_id
_entity_poly.type
_entity_poly.pdbx_seq_one_letter_code
_entity_poly.pdbx_strand_id
1 'polypeptide(L)'
;MNKILQIIGFKPSLNLNRRMAKKQFLVTLLLLFFEAIAFGQPRSFSKKPEVFINEFTDFIKSDNTIESKEILKQFTTKWDSGKFVLPEQRNIMEVANLMLMNELRIPTFLLFTETMLYAKDSIDEAKYINWSKALIPAIKNGNKTFLTLLNASKNLFKENIIYASESKIWYTSTNNYRFNFDNNRVQIAFKDVDLFCQAASDKLRIYNTSGSYYLDTDEWQGKKGKVTWERAGFGPNNIYAEIISNYVVQFNRAELNVDSVLFINKDFLSTGLYGTFKDRLSSAKNVDDDALQKSKFPQFSSFRKDLELGSYLDKTVVFTGGYSMQGAEIVANGSALSPATVSIKYKNKIRVTAKSEYFSLKEGKITAQESEVVIYSDSGTIFHPKLNFNLNLEKKVLVLTRGKEGLEMAPFFNTDHQVEMYVDQVIWRLDLPKIEFDMTGEEAKAIIESNDFYKE
;
A
#
# COMPACT_ATOMS: atom_id res chain seq x y z
N MET A 1 -47.80 66.09 -62.46
CA MET A 1 -48.08 66.84 -61.23
C MET A 1 -47.30 66.19 -60.09
N ASN A 2 -46.05 66.54 -59.75
CA ASN A 2 -44.97 67.37 -60.32
C ASN A 2 -43.67 66.79 -59.69
N LYS A 3 -42.70 66.27 -60.46
CA LYS A 3 -41.49 66.95 -61.01
C LYS A 3 -40.65 67.65 -59.90
N ILE A 4 -39.32 67.61 -59.77
CA ILE A 4 -38.16 67.10 -60.54
C ILE A 4 -36.88 67.51 -59.74
N LEU A 5 -35.84 66.67 -59.71
CA LEU A 5 -34.38 66.90 -59.49
C LEU A 5 -33.78 67.65 -58.26
N GLN A 6 -32.77 66.97 -57.66
CA GLN A 6 -31.43 67.40 -57.17
C GLN A 6 -31.33 68.56 -56.16
N ILE A 7 -30.49 68.51 -55.12
CA ILE A 7 -29.01 68.45 -55.19
C ILE A 7 -28.45 67.71 -53.95
N ILE A 8 -27.58 66.75 -54.22
CA ILE A 8 -26.86 65.89 -53.30
C ILE A 8 -25.54 66.57 -52.95
N GLY A 9 -25.24 66.72 -51.66
CA GLY A 9 -24.03 67.39 -51.18
C GLY A 9 -23.49 66.79 -49.88
N PHE A 10 -23.18 65.49 -49.88
CA PHE A 10 -22.32 64.90 -48.85
C PHE A 10 -21.36 63.90 -49.50
N LYS A 11 -20.14 64.35 -49.80
CA LYS A 11 -19.02 63.47 -50.14
C LYS A 11 -18.55 62.79 -48.84
N PRO A 12 -18.62 61.46 -48.69
CA PRO A 12 -17.86 60.80 -47.65
C PRO A 12 -16.38 60.98 -47.97
N SER A 13 -15.61 61.45 -46.99
CA SER A 13 -14.20 61.80 -47.20
C SER A 13 -13.40 60.56 -47.61
N LEU A 14 -12.86 60.56 -48.84
CA LEU A 14 -12.00 59.48 -49.36
C LEU A 14 -10.80 59.17 -48.44
N ASN A 15 -10.41 60.11 -47.58
CA ASN A 15 -9.28 59.97 -46.66
C ASN A 15 -9.56 59.08 -45.44
N LEU A 16 -10.80 58.99 -44.95
CA LEU A 16 -11.13 58.11 -43.82
C LEU A 16 -11.15 56.63 -44.26
N ASN A 17 -11.76 56.35 -45.41
CA ASN A 17 -11.80 55.01 -45.99
C ASN A 17 -10.41 54.53 -46.44
N ARG A 18 -9.54 55.41 -46.97
CA ARG A 18 -8.14 55.05 -47.26
C ARG A 18 -7.32 54.75 -46.00
N ARG A 19 -7.55 55.46 -44.88
CA ARG A 19 -6.86 55.18 -43.60
C ARG A 19 -7.33 53.88 -42.96
N MET A 20 -8.64 53.57 -43.00
CA MET A 20 -9.16 52.29 -42.53
C MET A 20 -8.72 51.12 -43.41
N ALA A 21 -8.76 51.27 -44.75
CA ALA A 21 -8.25 50.24 -45.68
C ALA A 21 -6.73 50.02 -45.52
N LYS A 22 -5.94 51.06 -45.27
CA LYS A 22 -4.50 50.92 -44.95
C LYS A 22 -4.26 50.24 -43.61
N LYS A 23 -5.07 50.52 -42.57
CA LYS A 23 -4.97 49.82 -41.27
C LYS A 23 -5.40 48.36 -41.38
N GLN A 24 -6.48 48.06 -42.11
CA GLN A 24 -6.93 46.70 -42.39
C GLN A 24 -5.86 45.94 -43.18
N PHE A 25 -5.30 46.55 -44.24
CA PHE A 25 -4.20 45.96 -45.01
C PHE A 25 -2.95 45.72 -44.15
N LEU A 26 -2.58 46.65 -43.25
CA LEU A 26 -1.45 46.45 -42.33
C LEU A 26 -1.70 45.32 -41.34
N VAL A 27 -2.92 45.18 -40.82
CA VAL A 27 -3.31 44.10 -39.89
C VAL A 27 -3.32 42.75 -40.61
N THR A 28 -3.82 42.68 -41.85
CA THR A 28 -3.77 41.47 -42.68
C THR A 28 -2.33 41.11 -43.06
N LEU A 29 -1.48 42.09 -43.35
CA LEU A 29 -0.05 41.88 -43.63
C LEU A 29 0.70 41.41 -42.36
N LEU A 30 0.33 41.92 -41.17
CA LEU A 30 0.90 41.48 -39.89
C LEU A 30 0.47 40.04 -39.54
N LEU A 31 -0.78 39.67 -39.84
CA LEU A 31 -1.28 38.30 -39.65
C LEU A 31 -0.63 37.31 -40.62
N LEU A 32 -0.39 37.71 -41.87
CA LEU A 32 0.37 36.91 -42.86
C LEU A 32 1.85 36.77 -42.49
N PHE A 33 2.45 37.76 -41.83
CA PHE A 33 3.81 37.64 -41.29
C PHE A 33 3.88 36.76 -40.02
N PHE A 34 2.79 36.63 -39.25
CA PHE A 34 2.72 35.72 -38.11
C PHE A 34 2.61 34.24 -38.53
N GLU A 35 2.03 33.94 -39.70
CA GLU A 35 2.03 32.57 -40.25
C GLU A 35 3.42 32.13 -40.73
N ALA A 36 4.28 33.07 -41.17
CA ALA A 36 5.61 32.77 -41.71
C ALA A 36 6.68 32.43 -40.67
N ILE A 37 6.42 32.63 -39.36
CA ILE A 37 7.37 32.32 -38.26
C ILE A 37 6.83 31.16 -37.39
N ALA A 38 5.79 30.46 -37.84
CA ALA A 38 5.47 29.16 -37.26
C ALA A 38 6.54 28.15 -37.68
N PHE A 39 7.60 28.00 -36.86
CA PHE A 39 8.44 26.80 -36.88
C PHE A 39 7.54 25.61 -36.53
N GLY A 40 6.87 25.06 -37.55
CA GLY A 40 6.05 23.86 -37.40
C GLY A 40 6.93 22.70 -36.95
N GLN A 41 6.42 21.88 -36.03
CA GLN A 41 7.08 20.63 -35.67
C GLN A 41 7.32 19.79 -36.95
N PRO A 42 8.48 19.10 -37.05
CA PRO A 42 8.77 18.27 -38.20
C PRO A 42 7.67 17.22 -38.37
N ARG A 43 7.16 17.05 -39.60
CA ARG A 43 6.10 16.06 -39.89
C ARG A 43 6.58 14.61 -39.71
N SER A 44 7.88 14.38 -39.88
CA SER A 44 8.56 13.11 -39.66
C SER A 44 10.08 13.33 -39.67
N PHE A 45 10.83 12.48 -38.98
CA PHE A 45 12.28 12.38 -39.16
C PHE A 45 12.65 11.44 -40.32
N SER A 46 13.81 11.67 -40.93
CA SER A 46 14.36 10.87 -42.00
C SER A 46 14.54 9.40 -41.63
N LYS A 47 14.38 8.51 -42.62
CA LYS A 47 14.67 7.07 -42.49
C LYS A 47 16.13 6.71 -42.76
N LYS A 48 16.98 7.71 -43.05
CA LYS A 48 18.43 7.55 -43.23
C LYS A 48 19.17 7.92 -41.93
N PRO A 49 19.97 7.01 -41.32
CA PRO A 49 20.62 7.25 -40.04
C PRO A 49 21.43 8.54 -39.96
N GLU A 50 22.20 8.85 -41.02
CA GLU A 50 23.06 10.03 -41.10
C GLU A 50 22.30 11.36 -41.18
N VAL A 51 21.08 11.34 -41.72
CA VAL A 51 20.21 12.52 -41.78
C VAL A 51 19.38 12.63 -40.49
N PHE A 52 18.86 11.49 -40.01
CA PHE A 52 18.05 11.41 -38.81
C PHE A 52 18.73 12.02 -37.59
N ILE A 53 20.00 11.69 -37.33
CA ILE A 53 20.69 12.15 -36.13
C ILE A 53 20.79 13.68 -36.06
N ASN A 54 20.98 14.33 -37.21
CA ASN A 54 21.02 15.80 -37.30
C ASN A 54 19.63 16.39 -37.05
N GLU A 55 18.60 15.90 -37.75
CA GLU A 55 17.21 16.37 -37.57
C GLU A 55 16.71 16.17 -36.13
N PHE A 56 17.00 15.01 -35.54
CA PHE A 56 16.58 14.66 -34.19
C PHE A 56 17.25 15.53 -33.12
N THR A 57 18.57 15.75 -33.25
CA THR A 57 19.30 16.59 -32.29
C THR A 57 18.90 18.05 -32.45
N ASP A 58 18.67 18.55 -33.66
CA ASP A 58 18.20 19.92 -33.90
C ASP A 58 16.79 20.16 -33.36
N PHE A 59 15.90 19.17 -33.50
CA PHE A 59 14.57 19.22 -32.91
C PHE A 59 14.61 19.36 -31.37
N ILE A 60 15.51 18.65 -30.70
CA ILE A 60 15.62 18.68 -29.24
C ILE A 60 16.33 19.94 -28.73
N LYS A 61 17.28 20.50 -29.50
CA LYS A 61 18.07 21.69 -29.11
C LYS A 61 17.23 22.91 -28.76
N SER A 62 15.97 23.00 -29.17
CA SER A 62 15.10 24.11 -28.79
C SER A 62 14.78 24.18 -27.29
N ASP A 63 15.01 23.11 -26.51
CA ASP A 63 14.93 23.12 -25.04
C ASP A 63 16.06 23.96 -24.39
N ASN A 64 17.21 24.09 -25.07
CA ASN A 64 18.37 24.94 -24.73
C ASN A 64 18.96 24.82 -23.30
N THR A 65 18.64 23.77 -22.54
CA THR A 65 19.23 23.51 -21.22
C THR A 65 20.66 22.94 -21.32
N ILE A 66 21.48 23.11 -20.27
CA ILE A 66 22.85 22.55 -20.22
C ILE A 66 22.79 21.01 -20.23
N GLU A 67 21.85 20.43 -19.48
CA GLU A 67 21.62 18.99 -19.40
C GLU A 67 21.26 18.39 -20.77
N SER A 68 20.31 19.02 -21.49
CA SER A 68 19.94 18.62 -22.85
C SER A 68 21.15 18.60 -23.78
N LYS A 69 22.01 19.62 -23.75
CA LYS A 69 23.22 19.71 -24.59
C LYS A 69 24.20 18.56 -24.32
N GLU A 70 24.40 18.20 -23.05
CA GLU A 70 25.31 17.13 -22.67
C GLU A 70 24.76 15.75 -23.08
N ILE A 71 23.47 15.49 -22.84
CA ILE A 71 22.79 14.26 -23.26
C ILE A 71 22.89 14.09 -24.79
N LEU A 72 22.59 15.15 -25.55
CA LEU A 72 22.66 15.11 -27.01
C LEU A 72 24.09 14.87 -27.50
N LYS A 73 25.08 15.52 -26.89
CA LYS A 73 26.49 15.33 -27.25
C LYS A 73 26.94 13.88 -27.05
N GLN A 74 26.57 13.27 -25.91
CA GLN A 74 26.89 11.87 -25.64
C GLN A 74 26.19 10.94 -26.64
N PHE A 75 24.92 11.20 -26.94
CA PHE A 75 24.14 10.44 -27.90
C PHE A 75 24.75 10.48 -29.30
N THR A 76 25.04 11.68 -29.83
CA THR A 76 25.70 11.85 -31.14
C THR A 76 27.05 11.15 -31.19
N THR A 77 27.87 11.29 -30.13
CA THR A 77 29.19 10.63 -30.07
C THR A 77 29.07 9.10 -30.17
N LYS A 78 28.11 8.50 -29.46
CA LYS A 78 27.86 7.04 -29.54
C LYS A 78 27.25 6.62 -30.87
N TRP A 79 26.40 7.45 -31.45
CA TRP A 79 25.82 7.22 -32.78
C TRP A 79 26.91 7.18 -33.86
N ASP A 80 27.75 8.21 -33.91
CA ASP A 80 28.79 8.37 -34.94
C ASP A 80 29.93 7.36 -34.79
N SER A 81 30.22 6.92 -33.57
CA SER A 81 31.19 5.84 -33.31
C SER A 81 30.65 4.44 -33.60
N GLY A 82 29.42 4.32 -34.10
CA GLY A 82 28.81 3.03 -34.46
C GLY A 82 28.45 2.16 -33.26
N LYS A 83 28.34 2.73 -32.05
CA LYS A 83 27.89 1.98 -30.86
C LYS A 83 26.45 1.51 -31.02
N PHE A 84 25.61 2.32 -31.65
CA PHE A 84 24.26 1.91 -32.05
C PHE A 84 24.32 1.22 -33.42
N VAL A 85 24.03 -0.08 -33.48
CA VAL A 85 24.07 -0.84 -34.75
C VAL A 85 22.81 -0.58 -35.59
N LEU A 86 22.86 -0.84 -36.90
CA LEU A 86 21.76 -0.52 -37.84
C LEU A 86 20.36 -0.97 -37.38
N PRO A 87 20.14 -2.19 -36.85
CA PRO A 87 18.84 -2.57 -36.30
C PRO A 87 18.38 -1.69 -35.13
N GLU A 88 19.30 -1.29 -34.24
CA GLU A 88 19.02 -0.40 -33.12
C GLU A 88 18.67 0.99 -33.63
N GLN A 89 19.49 1.55 -34.53
CA GLN A 89 19.24 2.84 -35.16
C GLN A 89 17.84 2.88 -35.81
N ARG A 90 17.49 1.86 -36.59
CA ARG A 90 16.15 1.77 -37.21
C ARG A 90 15.02 1.77 -36.18
N ASN A 91 15.17 1.03 -35.08
CA ASN A 91 14.17 1.01 -34.01
C ASN A 91 14.05 2.39 -33.35
N ILE A 92 15.18 3.04 -33.05
CA ILE A 92 15.21 4.39 -32.46
C ILE A 92 14.48 5.40 -33.37
N MET A 93 14.75 5.34 -34.67
CA MET A 93 14.14 6.20 -35.67
C MET A 93 12.63 5.97 -35.79
N GLU A 94 12.19 4.72 -35.75
CA GLU A 94 10.77 4.36 -35.76
C GLU A 94 10.06 4.87 -34.51
N VAL A 95 10.64 4.63 -33.33
CA VAL A 95 10.10 5.13 -32.05
C VAL A 95 10.02 6.65 -32.06
N ALA A 96 11.08 7.35 -32.46
CA ALA A 96 11.10 8.82 -32.54
C ALA A 96 10.02 9.38 -33.48
N ASN A 97 9.76 8.72 -34.62
CA ASN A 97 8.68 9.10 -35.52
C ASN A 97 7.30 8.85 -34.90
N LEU A 98 7.09 7.72 -34.20
CA LEU A 98 5.86 7.48 -33.45
C LEU A 98 5.66 8.52 -32.34
N MET A 99 6.74 8.97 -31.70
CA MET A 99 6.69 10.03 -30.70
C MET A 99 6.23 11.36 -31.30
N LEU A 100 6.68 11.71 -32.51
CA LEU A 100 6.20 12.89 -33.22
C LEU A 100 4.72 12.76 -33.61
N MET A 101 4.32 11.60 -34.16
CA MET A 101 2.94 11.33 -34.54
C MET A 101 1.97 11.40 -33.35
N ASN A 102 2.43 11.00 -32.17
CA ASN A 102 1.67 11.08 -30.92
C ASN A 102 1.79 12.44 -30.21
N GLU A 103 2.39 13.44 -30.85
CA GLU A 103 2.55 14.82 -30.36
C GLU A 103 3.25 14.89 -28.98
N LEU A 104 4.21 13.99 -28.73
CA LEU A 104 4.99 14.02 -27.50
C LEU A 104 5.88 15.26 -27.43
N ARG A 105 6.09 15.76 -26.20
CA ARG A 105 6.86 16.98 -25.97
C ARG A 105 8.37 16.69 -25.97
N ILE A 106 9.18 17.70 -26.26
CA ILE A 106 10.65 17.61 -26.28
C ILE A 106 11.26 16.98 -25.01
N PRO A 107 10.78 17.27 -23.78
CA PRO A 107 11.28 16.58 -22.59
C PRO A 107 11.14 15.05 -22.64
N THR A 108 10.12 14.53 -23.33
CA THR A 108 9.95 13.09 -23.53
C THR A 108 10.98 12.54 -24.51
N PHE A 109 11.34 13.29 -25.56
CA PHE A 109 12.42 12.94 -26.48
C PHE A 109 13.79 12.94 -25.78
N LEU A 110 14.02 13.89 -24.87
CA LEU A 110 15.20 13.90 -24.01
C LEU A 110 15.25 12.70 -23.09
N LEU A 111 14.16 12.40 -22.38
CA LEU A 111 14.06 11.22 -21.53
C LEU A 111 14.32 9.93 -22.33
N PHE A 112 13.76 9.81 -23.55
CA PHE A 112 14.02 8.67 -24.42
C PHE A 112 15.51 8.57 -24.77
N THR A 113 16.14 9.68 -25.13
CA THR A 113 17.56 9.76 -25.49
C THR A 113 18.46 9.36 -24.32
N GLU A 114 18.21 9.92 -23.15
CA GLU A 114 18.90 9.61 -21.91
C GLU A 114 18.73 8.12 -21.55
N THR A 115 17.52 7.57 -21.68
CA THR A 115 17.25 6.16 -21.40
C THR A 115 18.02 5.24 -22.36
N MET A 116 18.15 5.59 -23.64
CA MET A 116 18.96 4.84 -24.60
C MET A 116 20.44 4.82 -24.24
N LEU A 117 20.97 5.93 -23.74
CA LEU A 117 22.36 6.00 -23.26
C LEU A 117 22.58 5.06 -22.09
N TYR A 118 21.72 5.13 -21.06
CA TYR A 118 21.79 4.21 -19.92
C TYR A 118 21.60 2.75 -20.33
N ALA A 119 20.66 2.47 -21.24
CA ALA A 119 20.46 1.13 -21.77
C ALA A 119 21.73 0.62 -22.47
N LYS A 120 22.47 1.48 -23.18
CA LYS A 120 23.68 1.05 -23.87
C LYS A 120 24.86 0.82 -22.92
N ASP A 121 24.90 1.55 -21.82
CA ASP A 121 26.06 1.55 -20.91
C ASP A 121 25.92 0.62 -19.71
N SER A 122 24.69 0.34 -19.27
CA SER A 122 24.43 -0.31 -17.97
C SER A 122 23.85 -1.71 -18.05
N ILE A 123 23.34 -2.16 -19.21
CA ILE A 123 22.71 -3.48 -19.35
C ILE A 123 23.33 -4.31 -20.49
N ASP A 124 23.21 -5.63 -20.39
CA ASP A 124 23.67 -6.56 -21.41
C ASP A 124 22.82 -6.49 -22.69
N GLU A 125 23.38 -7.00 -23.79
CA GLU A 125 22.77 -6.97 -25.12
C GLU A 125 21.40 -7.65 -25.14
N ALA A 126 21.21 -8.76 -24.43
CA ALA A 126 19.93 -9.47 -24.41
C ALA A 126 18.85 -8.64 -23.71
N LYS A 127 19.17 -7.99 -22.58
CA LYS A 127 18.25 -7.05 -21.91
C LYS A 127 17.96 -5.84 -22.80
N TYR A 128 18.97 -5.28 -23.46
CA TYR A 128 18.81 -4.15 -24.38
C TYR A 128 17.85 -4.51 -25.52
N ILE A 129 18.04 -5.66 -26.17
CA ILE A 129 17.16 -6.12 -27.27
C ILE A 129 15.72 -6.28 -26.78
N ASN A 130 15.50 -6.90 -25.63
CA ASN A 130 14.16 -7.11 -25.08
C ASN A 130 13.49 -5.78 -24.70
N TRP A 131 14.24 -4.86 -24.10
CA TRP A 131 13.77 -3.51 -23.80
C TRP A 131 13.40 -2.72 -25.07
N SER A 132 14.30 -2.73 -26.06
CA SER A 132 14.15 -2.03 -27.33
C SER A 132 12.90 -2.48 -28.08
N LYS A 133 12.60 -3.79 -28.06
CA LYS A 133 11.36 -4.37 -28.60
C LYS A 133 10.09 -3.93 -27.88
N ALA A 134 10.18 -3.52 -26.61
CA ALA A 134 9.02 -3.07 -25.84
C ALA A 134 8.63 -1.60 -26.10
N LEU A 135 9.50 -0.80 -26.74
CA LEU A 135 9.26 0.63 -27.00
C LEU A 135 8.06 0.88 -27.93
N ILE A 136 8.04 0.24 -29.11
CA ILE A 136 6.97 0.41 -30.10
C ILE A 136 5.61 -0.03 -29.54
N PRO A 137 5.50 -1.20 -28.87
CA PRO A 137 4.22 -1.55 -28.26
C PRO A 137 3.79 -0.64 -27.11
N ALA A 138 4.71 -0.12 -26.31
CA ALA A 138 4.38 0.82 -25.23
C ALA A 138 3.77 2.11 -25.77
N ILE A 139 4.36 2.71 -26.82
CA ILE A 139 3.81 3.94 -27.42
C ILE A 139 2.48 3.70 -28.14
N LYS A 140 2.28 2.51 -28.72
CA LYS A 140 0.99 2.10 -29.31
C LYS A 140 -0.09 1.85 -28.25
N ASN A 141 0.28 1.39 -27.06
CA ASN A 141 -0.64 1.24 -25.92
C ASN A 141 -1.10 2.61 -25.40
N GLY A 142 -0.20 3.60 -25.36
CA GLY A 142 -0.54 5.00 -25.13
C GLY A 142 0.63 5.81 -24.56
N ASN A 143 0.54 7.14 -24.68
CA ASN A 143 1.58 8.07 -24.25
C ASN A 143 1.93 7.92 -22.75
N LYS A 144 0.94 7.63 -21.90
CA LYS A 144 1.17 7.36 -20.46
C LYS A 144 2.05 6.13 -20.27
N THR A 145 1.67 5.00 -20.87
CA THR A 145 2.41 3.73 -20.76
C THR A 145 3.84 3.86 -21.29
N PHE A 146 4.04 4.58 -22.39
CA PHE A 146 5.38 4.87 -22.92
C PHE A 146 6.21 5.71 -21.96
N LEU A 147 5.65 6.78 -21.39
CA LEU A 147 6.31 7.59 -20.37
C LEU A 147 6.66 6.76 -19.12
N THR A 148 5.76 5.90 -18.66
CA THR A 148 6.02 4.99 -17.54
C THR A 148 7.17 4.04 -17.88
N LEU A 149 7.17 3.44 -19.08
CA LEU A 149 8.27 2.58 -19.54
C LEU A 149 9.62 3.32 -19.51
N LEU A 150 9.69 4.53 -20.07
CA LEU A 150 10.95 5.28 -20.12
C LEU A 150 11.47 5.64 -18.72
N ASN A 151 10.60 6.15 -17.85
CA ASN A 151 10.97 6.50 -16.48
C ASN A 151 11.41 5.27 -15.68
N ALA A 152 10.62 4.18 -15.73
CA ALA A 152 10.96 2.93 -15.06
C ALA A 152 12.28 2.37 -15.60
N SER A 153 12.48 2.37 -16.93
CA SER A 153 13.71 1.86 -17.56
C SER A 153 14.94 2.67 -17.15
N LYS A 154 14.87 4.01 -17.23
CA LYS A 154 15.98 4.88 -16.82
C LYS A 154 16.40 4.60 -15.38
N ASN A 155 15.42 4.60 -14.47
CA ASN A 155 15.66 4.39 -13.05
C ASN A 155 16.17 2.96 -12.76
N LEU A 156 15.65 1.97 -13.46
CA LEU A 156 16.04 0.57 -13.32
C LEU A 156 17.48 0.33 -13.80
N PHE A 157 17.88 0.94 -14.92
CA PHE A 157 19.23 0.80 -15.48
C PHE A 157 20.29 1.49 -14.63
N LYS A 158 19.91 2.56 -13.94
CA LYS A 158 20.83 3.35 -13.12
C LYS A 158 20.94 2.84 -11.68
N GLU A 159 19.80 2.53 -11.04
CA GLU A 159 19.72 2.37 -9.58
C GLU A 159 18.87 1.17 -9.13
N ASN A 160 18.44 0.28 -10.05
CA ASN A 160 17.48 -0.80 -9.80
C ASN A 160 16.12 -0.32 -9.23
N ILE A 161 15.79 0.96 -9.43
CA ILE A 161 14.51 1.54 -9.02
C ILE A 161 13.47 1.23 -10.11
N ILE A 162 12.37 0.60 -9.71
CA ILE A 162 11.30 0.18 -10.61
C ILE A 162 10.22 1.28 -10.71
N TYR A 163 9.93 1.92 -9.58
CA TYR A 163 8.93 2.98 -9.48
C TYR A 163 9.41 4.04 -8.49
N ALA A 164 9.19 5.31 -8.82
CA ALA A 164 9.51 6.43 -7.95
C ALA A 164 8.38 7.46 -7.98
N SER A 165 8.08 8.01 -6.80
CA SER A 165 7.20 9.16 -6.60
C SER A 165 7.78 10.03 -5.49
N GLU A 166 7.19 11.20 -5.24
CA GLU A 166 7.67 12.13 -4.20
C GLU A 166 7.66 11.54 -2.79
N SER A 167 6.80 10.54 -2.53
CA SER A 167 6.60 9.98 -1.18
C SER A 167 7.25 8.62 -0.97
N LYS A 168 7.60 7.92 -2.05
CA LYS A 168 8.06 6.53 -1.99
C LYS A 168 8.76 6.08 -3.25
N ILE A 169 9.67 5.14 -3.06
CA ILE A 169 10.39 4.45 -4.12
C ILE A 169 10.23 2.94 -3.93
N TRP A 170 10.08 2.22 -5.04
CA TRP A 170 10.14 0.76 -5.11
C TRP A 170 11.37 0.34 -5.91
N TYR A 171 12.18 -0.56 -5.35
CA TYR A 171 13.42 -1.04 -5.97
C TYR A 171 13.70 -2.49 -5.64
N THR A 172 14.60 -3.13 -6.40
CA THR A 172 15.02 -4.52 -6.18
C THR A 172 16.46 -4.64 -5.71
N SER A 173 16.77 -5.73 -5.00
CA SER A 173 18.16 -6.04 -4.58
C SER A 173 19.10 -6.33 -5.74
N THR A 174 18.58 -6.84 -6.86
CA THR A 174 19.38 -7.23 -8.02
C THR A 174 18.74 -6.76 -9.33
N ASN A 175 19.50 -6.86 -10.41
CA ASN A 175 19.08 -6.53 -11.77
C ASN A 175 18.53 -7.76 -12.54
N ASN A 176 18.02 -8.78 -11.83
CA ASN A 176 17.50 -10.01 -12.43
C ASN A 176 16.09 -9.81 -12.99
N TYR A 177 16.01 -9.10 -14.10
CA TYR A 177 14.76 -8.81 -14.80
C TYR A 177 14.87 -9.00 -16.30
N ARG A 178 13.70 -9.12 -16.95
CA ARG A 178 13.53 -9.08 -18.39
C ARG A 178 12.29 -8.29 -18.76
N PHE A 179 12.36 -7.57 -19.87
CA PHE A 179 11.19 -6.96 -20.48
C PHE A 179 10.43 -8.03 -21.26
N ASN A 180 9.14 -8.16 -20.99
CA ASN A 180 8.23 -9.00 -21.76
C ASN A 180 7.10 -8.16 -22.31
N PHE A 181 6.54 -8.64 -23.40
CA PHE A 181 5.40 -8.04 -24.04
C PHE A 181 4.44 -9.15 -24.49
N ASP A 182 3.21 -9.09 -24.00
CA ASP A 182 2.15 -10.02 -24.36
C ASP A 182 0.82 -9.28 -24.44
N ASN A 183 0.00 -9.58 -25.45
CA ASN A 183 -1.34 -9.01 -25.64
C ASN A 183 -1.43 -7.48 -25.48
N ASN A 184 -0.51 -6.72 -26.07
CA ASN A 184 -0.44 -5.26 -25.93
C ASN A 184 -0.15 -4.73 -24.51
N ARG A 185 0.29 -5.59 -23.60
CA ARG A 185 0.70 -5.22 -22.24
C ARG A 185 2.22 -5.38 -22.10
N VAL A 186 2.85 -4.31 -21.64
CA VAL A 186 4.29 -4.29 -21.38
C VAL A 186 4.50 -4.57 -19.90
N GLN A 187 5.34 -5.56 -19.61
CA GLN A 187 5.69 -5.91 -18.24
C GLN A 187 7.20 -6.08 -18.07
N ILE A 188 7.68 -5.76 -16.87
CA ILE A 188 9.05 -6.06 -16.45
C ILE A 188 8.96 -7.24 -15.49
N ALA A 189 9.46 -8.40 -15.89
CA ALA A 189 9.41 -9.63 -15.10
C ALA A 189 10.71 -9.81 -14.32
N PHE A 190 10.59 -10.07 -13.02
CA PHE A 190 11.70 -10.23 -12.08
C PHE A 190 11.70 -11.64 -11.50
N LYS A 191 12.89 -12.16 -11.22
CA LYS A 191 13.08 -13.49 -10.65
C LYS A 191 14.04 -13.46 -9.47
N ASP A 192 13.63 -14.09 -8.37
CA ASP A 192 14.44 -14.31 -7.16
C ASP A 192 15.11 -13.02 -6.67
N VAL A 193 14.29 -11.98 -6.46
CA VAL A 193 14.72 -10.64 -5.99
C VAL A 193 14.16 -10.34 -4.62
N ASP A 194 14.81 -9.44 -3.87
CA ASP A 194 14.13 -8.76 -2.78
C ASP A 194 13.47 -7.51 -3.33
N LEU A 195 12.18 -7.32 -3.03
CA LEU A 195 11.44 -6.11 -3.38
C LEU A 195 11.36 -5.20 -2.16
N PHE A 196 11.76 -3.95 -2.34
CA PHE A 196 11.73 -2.94 -1.28
C PHE A 196 10.74 -1.83 -1.62
N CYS A 197 10.02 -1.35 -0.60
CA CYS A 197 9.36 -0.06 -0.61
C CYS A 197 10.04 0.82 0.42
N GLN A 198 10.50 2.00 0.03
CA GLN A 198 11.08 2.98 0.93
C GLN A 198 10.20 4.23 0.92
N ALA A 199 9.67 4.58 2.08
CA ALA A 199 9.04 5.86 2.38
C ALA A 199 10.04 6.79 3.10
N ALA A 200 9.62 7.99 3.50
CA ALA A 200 10.49 9.00 4.10
C ALA A 200 11.26 8.51 5.34
N SER A 201 10.59 7.74 6.21
CA SER A 201 11.11 7.30 7.52
C SER A 201 10.98 5.79 7.74
N ASP A 202 10.46 5.04 6.76
CA ASP A 202 10.02 3.67 6.97
C ASP A 202 10.27 2.82 5.71
N LYS A 203 10.48 1.52 5.88
CA LYS A 203 10.91 0.62 4.81
C LYS A 203 10.27 -0.76 4.93
N LEU A 204 9.65 -1.22 3.84
CA LEU A 204 9.07 -2.55 3.71
C LEU A 204 9.98 -3.38 2.81
N ARG A 205 10.11 -4.67 3.14
CA ARG A 205 10.87 -5.62 2.34
C ARG A 205 10.09 -6.92 2.16
N ILE A 206 10.01 -7.38 0.93
CA ILE A 206 9.61 -8.74 0.57
C ILE A 206 10.86 -9.47 0.12
N TYR A 207 11.32 -10.41 0.92
CA TYR A 207 12.49 -11.22 0.64
C TYR A 207 12.20 -12.28 -0.43
N ASN A 208 13.14 -12.53 -1.33
CA ASN A 208 13.14 -13.66 -2.28
C ASN A 208 11.80 -13.84 -3.04
N THR A 209 11.24 -12.76 -3.56
CA THR A 209 10.04 -12.79 -4.38
C THR A 209 10.36 -12.84 -5.88
N SER A 210 9.39 -13.28 -6.66
CA SER A 210 9.38 -13.14 -8.11
C SER A 210 8.08 -12.50 -8.54
N GLY A 211 8.06 -11.79 -9.66
CA GLY A 211 6.83 -11.12 -10.08
C GLY A 211 6.97 -10.40 -11.40
N SER A 212 5.93 -9.65 -11.75
CA SER A 212 5.94 -8.79 -12.92
C SER A 212 5.31 -7.44 -12.59
N TYR A 213 6.02 -6.38 -12.95
CA TYR A 213 5.50 -5.02 -12.90
C TYR A 213 4.80 -4.69 -14.23
N TYR A 214 3.52 -4.37 -14.16
CA TYR A 214 2.67 -3.98 -15.27
C TYR A 214 2.60 -2.46 -15.36
N LEU A 215 3.16 -1.91 -16.45
CA LEU A 215 3.37 -0.47 -16.63
C LEU A 215 2.09 0.30 -16.96
N ASP A 216 1.04 -0.39 -17.42
CA ASP A 216 -0.27 0.17 -17.74
C ASP A 216 -1.09 0.45 -16.47
N THR A 217 -1.00 -0.44 -15.48
CA THR A 217 -1.76 -0.36 -14.22
C THR A 217 -0.96 0.11 -13.02
N ASP A 218 0.36 0.28 -13.15
CA ASP A 218 1.29 0.54 -12.03
C ASP A 218 1.24 -0.56 -10.93
N GLU A 219 1.01 -1.80 -11.35
CA GLU A 219 0.82 -2.96 -10.46
C GLU A 219 1.98 -3.94 -10.53
N TRP A 220 2.42 -4.40 -9.36
CA TRP A 220 3.25 -5.58 -9.24
C TRP A 220 2.39 -6.80 -8.93
N GLN A 221 2.47 -7.81 -9.78
CA GLN A 221 1.90 -9.13 -9.51
C GLN A 221 3.02 -10.06 -9.07
N GLY A 222 3.05 -10.34 -7.77
CA GLY A 222 4.07 -11.13 -7.12
C GLY A 222 3.64 -12.55 -6.83
N LYS A 223 4.63 -13.42 -6.66
CA LYS A 223 4.47 -14.79 -6.20
C LYS A 223 5.60 -15.14 -5.25
N LYS A 224 5.27 -15.91 -4.22
CA LYS A 224 6.20 -16.31 -3.15
C LYS A 224 6.82 -15.08 -2.44
N GLY A 225 7.73 -15.37 -1.53
CA GLY A 225 8.49 -14.38 -0.80
C GLY A 225 8.32 -14.54 0.70
N LYS A 226 9.10 -13.79 1.46
CA LYS A 226 9.04 -13.78 2.92
C LYS A 226 8.96 -12.34 3.42
N VAL A 227 8.17 -12.12 4.45
CA VAL A 227 8.05 -10.84 5.16
C VAL A 227 8.34 -11.06 6.65
N THR A 228 8.91 -10.07 7.33
CA THR A 228 9.46 -10.22 8.69
C THR A 228 8.87 -9.17 9.64
N TRP A 229 9.02 -9.41 10.95
CA TRP A 229 8.63 -8.49 12.02
C TRP A 229 9.78 -7.60 12.53
N GLU A 230 10.82 -7.40 11.73
CA GLU A 230 12.01 -6.60 12.11
C GLU A 230 11.66 -5.17 12.50
N ARG A 231 10.70 -4.56 11.80
CA ARG A 231 10.18 -3.21 12.13
C ARG A 231 9.52 -3.12 13.50
N ALA A 232 8.99 -4.24 13.99
CA ALA A 232 8.41 -4.35 15.33
C ALA A 232 9.43 -4.86 16.38
N GLY A 233 10.71 -4.93 16.04
CA GLY A 233 11.80 -5.31 16.95
C GLY A 233 12.10 -6.81 17.02
N PHE A 234 11.50 -7.66 16.18
CA PHE A 234 11.72 -9.11 16.21
C PHE A 234 12.67 -9.58 15.12
N GLY A 235 13.55 -10.53 15.44
CA GLY A 235 14.53 -11.05 14.49
C GLY A 235 13.88 -11.74 13.26
N PRO A 236 14.48 -11.63 12.06
CA PRO A 236 13.91 -12.10 10.79
C PRO A 236 13.75 -13.62 10.67
N ASN A 237 14.43 -14.37 11.53
CA ASN A 237 14.36 -15.83 11.60
C ASN A 237 13.47 -16.34 12.74
N ASN A 238 12.92 -15.41 13.54
CA ASN A 238 12.11 -15.70 14.72
C ASN A 238 10.62 -15.54 14.41
N ILE A 239 10.25 -14.38 13.86
CA ILE A 239 8.87 -14.06 13.48
C ILE A 239 8.85 -13.57 12.03
N TYR A 240 8.17 -14.35 11.17
CA TYR A 240 8.07 -14.09 9.74
C TYR A 240 6.84 -14.77 9.13
N ALA A 241 6.47 -14.35 7.93
CA ALA A 241 5.47 -15.02 7.13
C ALA A 241 6.01 -15.35 5.73
N GLU A 242 5.77 -16.57 5.28
CA GLU A 242 6.04 -17.02 3.91
C GLU A 242 4.79 -16.82 3.06
N ILE A 243 4.92 -16.12 1.94
CA ILE A 243 3.85 -15.87 0.99
C ILE A 243 3.62 -17.13 0.16
N ILE A 244 2.39 -17.65 0.19
CA ILE A 244 2.02 -18.90 -0.50
C ILE A 244 1.14 -18.62 -1.72
N SER A 245 0.31 -17.58 -1.62
CA SER A 245 -0.54 -17.11 -2.72
C SER A 245 0.20 -16.16 -3.66
N ASN A 246 -0.37 -15.95 -4.85
CA ASN A 246 -0.03 -14.77 -5.65
C ASN A 246 -0.60 -13.54 -4.95
N TYR A 247 0.07 -12.39 -5.09
CA TYR A 247 -0.36 -11.14 -4.46
C TYR A 247 -0.17 -9.98 -5.41
N VAL A 248 -0.91 -8.90 -5.18
CA VAL A 248 -0.84 -7.67 -5.96
C VAL A 248 -0.41 -6.52 -5.07
N VAL A 249 0.54 -5.72 -5.56
CA VAL A 249 0.96 -4.47 -4.93
C VAL A 249 0.72 -3.35 -5.91
N GLN A 250 -0.02 -2.34 -5.46
CA GLN A 250 -0.17 -1.08 -6.17
C GLN A 250 1.04 -0.19 -5.84
N PHE A 251 1.94 0.07 -6.79
CA PHE A 251 3.16 0.82 -6.48
C PHE A 251 2.92 2.28 -6.08
N ASN A 252 1.77 2.83 -6.43
CA ASN A 252 1.31 4.13 -5.95
C ASN A 252 0.85 4.12 -4.47
N ARG A 253 0.87 2.96 -3.79
CA ARG A 253 0.66 2.81 -2.34
C ARG A 253 1.91 2.21 -1.68
N ALA A 254 2.05 2.45 -0.38
CA ALA A 254 3.11 1.87 0.45
C ALA A 254 2.53 0.78 1.36
N GLU A 255 1.79 -0.16 0.77
CA GLU A 255 1.06 -1.22 1.46
C GLU A 255 1.26 -2.57 0.77
N LEU A 256 1.15 -3.63 1.55
CA LEU A 256 1.18 -5.02 1.10
C LEU A 256 0.04 -5.76 1.78
N ASN A 257 -0.86 -6.35 0.98
CA ASN A 257 -1.90 -7.23 1.46
C ASN A 257 -1.74 -8.58 0.76
N VAL A 258 -1.73 -9.66 1.54
CA VAL A 258 -1.56 -11.02 1.05
C VAL A 258 -2.62 -11.91 1.67
N ASP A 259 -3.43 -12.53 0.82
CA ASP A 259 -4.57 -13.33 1.25
C ASP A 259 -4.15 -14.61 1.96
N SER A 260 -3.04 -15.23 1.54
CA SER A 260 -2.56 -16.48 2.14
C SER A 260 -1.05 -16.49 2.34
N VAL A 261 -0.67 -16.58 3.62
CA VAL A 261 0.70 -16.79 4.10
C VAL A 261 0.77 -17.96 5.08
N LEU A 262 1.95 -18.55 5.23
CA LEU A 262 2.31 -19.39 6.37
C LEU A 262 3.12 -18.55 7.36
N PHE A 263 2.54 -18.26 8.51
CA PHE A 263 3.15 -17.47 9.56
C PHE A 263 3.86 -18.34 10.58
N ILE A 264 5.05 -17.90 10.99
CA ILE A 264 5.90 -18.55 11.99
C ILE A 264 6.19 -17.53 13.09
N ASN A 265 5.92 -17.92 14.33
CA ASN A 265 6.36 -17.21 15.53
C ASN A 265 6.91 -18.24 16.51
N LYS A 266 8.24 -18.36 16.59
CA LYS A 266 8.90 -19.37 17.43
C LYS A 266 8.83 -19.09 18.92
N ASP A 267 8.55 -17.85 19.32
CA ASP A 267 8.41 -17.48 20.74
C ASP A 267 7.11 -17.99 21.33
N PHE A 268 6.09 -18.21 20.49
CA PHE A 268 4.72 -18.45 20.94
C PHE A 268 4.08 -19.71 20.35
N LEU A 269 4.38 -20.04 19.08
CA LEU A 269 3.73 -21.12 18.34
C LEU A 269 4.69 -22.31 18.15
N SER A 270 4.17 -23.52 18.38
CA SER A 270 4.90 -24.77 18.11
C SER A 270 4.89 -25.16 16.63
N THR A 271 3.91 -24.66 15.86
CA THR A 271 3.73 -24.93 14.43
C THR A 271 3.32 -23.65 13.70
N GLY A 272 3.54 -23.61 12.38
CA GLY A 272 3.12 -22.48 11.57
C GLY A 272 1.61 -22.41 11.39
N LEU A 273 1.09 -21.19 11.23
CA LEU A 273 -0.33 -20.92 11.03
C LEU A 273 -0.59 -20.31 9.66
N TYR A 274 -1.59 -20.83 8.96
CA TYR A 274 -2.08 -20.21 7.73
C TYR A 274 -3.02 -19.05 8.05
N GLY A 275 -2.90 -17.97 7.28
CA GLY A 275 -3.72 -16.78 7.47
C GLY A 275 -3.48 -15.68 6.45
N THR A 276 -4.03 -14.51 6.73
CA THR A 276 -3.83 -13.27 5.96
C THR A 276 -2.71 -12.43 6.54
N PHE A 277 -1.99 -11.71 5.68
CA PHE A 277 -0.95 -10.75 6.08
C PHE A 277 -1.26 -9.36 5.54
N LYS A 278 -1.00 -8.33 6.36
CA LYS A 278 -1.08 -6.92 5.95
C LYS A 278 0.11 -6.15 6.48
N ASP A 279 0.67 -5.29 5.65
CA ASP A 279 1.69 -4.34 6.06
C ASP A 279 1.48 -2.99 5.38
N ARG A 280 1.89 -1.92 6.05
CA ARG A 280 1.82 -0.56 5.56
C ARG A 280 2.92 0.28 6.17
N LEU A 281 3.54 1.11 5.34
CA LEU A 281 4.52 2.11 5.79
C LEU A 281 3.83 3.32 6.40
N SER A 282 4.51 3.93 7.37
CA SER A 282 4.09 5.23 7.87
C SER A 282 4.21 6.31 6.79
N SER A 283 3.18 7.16 6.69
CA SER A 283 3.20 8.36 5.83
C SER A 283 3.79 9.58 6.55
N ALA A 284 4.11 9.48 7.84
CA ALA A 284 4.64 10.58 8.62
C ALA A 284 6.15 10.78 8.34
N LYS A 285 6.56 12.02 8.13
CA LYS A 285 7.93 12.36 7.69
C LYS A 285 8.99 12.17 8.79
N ASN A 286 8.60 12.31 10.06
CA ASN A 286 9.50 12.25 11.21
C ASN A 286 8.98 11.20 12.21
N VAL A 287 9.13 9.92 11.86
CA VAL A 287 8.86 8.81 12.79
C VAL A 287 10.21 8.27 13.22
N ASP A 288 10.43 8.20 14.52
CA ASP A 288 11.61 7.54 15.09
C ASP A 288 11.39 6.02 15.20
N ASP A 289 12.48 5.30 15.47
CA ASP A 289 12.44 3.84 15.56
C ASP A 289 11.51 3.34 16.67
N ASP A 290 11.37 4.08 17.78
CA ASP A 290 10.49 3.72 18.90
C ASP A 290 9.01 3.80 18.49
N ALA A 291 8.62 4.85 17.76
CA ALA A 291 7.27 4.97 17.22
C ALA A 291 6.98 3.92 16.14
N LEU A 292 7.96 3.54 15.33
CA LEU A 292 7.81 2.42 14.38
C LEU A 292 7.61 1.08 15.10
N GLN A 293 8.34 0.81 16.17
CA GLN A 293 8.18 -0.42 16.97
C GLN A 293 6.81 -0.49 17.67
N LYS A 294 6.25 0.66 18.02
CA LYS A 294 4.88 0.79 18.58
C LYS A 294 3.77 0.73 17.52
N SER A 295 4.13 0.66 16.23
CA SER A 295 3.17 0.51 15.14
C SER A 295 2.36 -0.78 15.28
N LYS A 296 1.11 -0.77 14.81
CA LYS A 296 0.29 -1.97 14.67
C LYS A 296 0.64 -2.81 13.44
N PHE A 297 1.68 -2.45 12.69
CA PHE A 297 2.13 -3.14 11.50
C PHE A 297 3.56 -3.69 11.68
N PRO A 298 3.89 -4.83 11.05
CA PRO A 298 3.02 -5.67 10.21
C PRO A 298 1.92 -6.42 11.00
N GLN A 299 0.95 -6.98 10.27
CA GLN A 299 -0.23 -7.67 10.81
C GLN A 299 -0.38 -9.08 10.23
N PHE A 300 -0.70 -10.02 11.10
CA PHE A 300 -1.12 -11.37 10.74
C PHE A 300 -2.45 -11.72 11.41
N SER A 301 -3.31 -12.46 10.72
CA SER A 301 -4.52 -13.07 11.28
C SER A 301 -4.72 -14.47 10.70
N SER A 302 -4.78 -15.46 11.58
CA SER A 302 -4.98 -16.86 11.22
C SER A 302 -6.39 -17.13 10.67
N PHE A 303 -6.51 -18.12 9.78
CA PHE A 303 -7.81 -18.57 9.28
C PHE A 303 -8.59 -19.39 10.33
N ARG A 304 -7.86 -20.21 11.09
CA ARG A 304 -8.44 -21.03 12.15
C ARG A 304 -8.76 -20.16 13.35
N LYS A 305 -9.94 -20.37 13.95
CA LYS A 305 -10.40 -19.68 15.15
C LYS A 305 -10.58 -20.61 16.36
N ASP A 306 -10.14 -21.84 16.24
CA ASP A 306 -10.27 -22.93 17.20
C ASP A 306 -8.90 -23.37 17.77
N LEU A 307 -7.90 -22.48 17.71
CA LEU A 307 -6.54 -22.79 18.13
C LEU A 307 -6.42 -22.65 19.64
N GLU A 308 -5.81 -23.64 20.31
CA GLU A 308 -5.34 -23.47 21.68
C GLU A 308 -4.07 -22.61 21.66
N LEU A 309 -4.19 -21.31 21.94
CA LEU A 309 -3.09 -20.36 21.80
C LEU A 309 -2.12 -20.40 22.97
N GLY A 310 -2.51 -21.02 24.08
CA GLY A 310 -1.63 -21.13 25.23
C GLY A 310 -2.35 -21.68 26.44
N SER A 311 -1.54 -22.27 27.32
CA SER A 311 -1.95 -22.72 28.63
C SER A 311 -1.05 -22.05 29.67
N TYR A 312 -1.60 -21.18 30.51
CA TYR A 312 -0.85 -20.46 31.55
C TYR A 312 -1.16 -21.05 32.92
N LEU A 313 -0.23 -20.83 33.87
CA LEU A 313 -0.36 -21.27 35.26
C LEU A 313 -0.64 -22.79 35.34
N ASP A 314 0.25 -23.60 34.76
CA ASP A 314 0.12 -25.07 34.73
C ASP A 314 -1.22 -25.56 34.15
N LYS A 315 -1.64 -24.98 33.01
CA LYS A 315 -2.92 -25.25 32.34
C LYS A 315 -4.17 -24.86 33.11
N THR A 316 -4.03 -24.01 34.13
CA THR A 316 -5.15 -23.41 34.85
C THR A 316 -5.90 -22.44 33.95
N VAL A 317 -5.20 -21.66 33.13
CA VAL A 317 -5.81 -20.73 32.18
C VAL A 317 -5.56 -21.24 30.77
N VAL A 318 -6.63 -21.57 30.05
CA VAL A 318 -6.57 -22.06 28.67
C VAL A 318 -7.20 -21.04 27.74
N PHE A 319 -6.47 -20.71 26.68
CA PHE A 319 -6.92 -19.79 25.66
C PHE A 319 -7.30 -20.54 24.37
N THR A 320 -8.52 -20.34 23.85
CA THR A 320 -8.94 -20.89 22.56
C THR A 320 -9.47 -19.79 21.64
N GLY A 321 -8.96 -19.67 20.42
CA GLY A 321 -9.41 -18.64 19.48
C GLY A 321 -8.61 -18.62 18.19
N GLY A 322 -8.80 -17.57 17.39
CA GLY A 322 -7.88 -17.24 16.30
C GLY A 322 -6.64 -16.55 16.86
N TYR A 323 -5.50 -16.83 16.24
CA TYR A 323 -4.27 -16.09 16.48
C TYR A 323 -4.18 -14.87 15.57
N SER A 324 -3.83 -13.72 16.13
CA SER A 324 -3.47 -12.51 15.39
C SER A 324 -2.25 -11.85 16.04
N MET A 325 -1.42 -11.20 15.23
CA MET A 325 -0.32 -10.37 15.72
C MET A 325 -0.37 -9.03 15.00
N GLN A 326 -0.38 -7.93 15.76
CA GLN A 326 -0.40 -6.56 15.25
C GLN A 326 0.80 -5.79 15.80
N GLY A 327 1.82 -5.58 14.97
CA GLY A 327 3.12 -5.12 15.45
C GLY A 327 3.67 -6.11 16.49
N ALA A 328 4.01 -5.61 17.68
CA ALA A 328 4.44 -6.45 18.81
C ALA A 328 3.31 -7.07 19.64
N GLU A 329 2.05 -6.66 19.41
CA GLU A 329 0.93 -7.14 20.21
C GLU A 329 0.41 -8.48 19.68
N ILE A 330 0.37 -9.49 20.55
CA ILE A 330 -0.32 -10.75 20.28
C ILE A 330 -1.77 -10.58 20.74
N VAL A 331 -2.67 -10.86 19.81
CA VAL A 331 -4.10 -10.77 20.01
C VAL A 331 -4.69 -12.12 19.70
N ALA A 332 -5.63 -12.52 20.53
CA ALA A 332 -6.49 -13.61 20.19
C ALA A 332 -7.84 -13.10 19.72
N ASN A 333 -8.18 -13.45 18.49
CA ASN A 333 -9.33 -12.91 17.78
C ASN A 333 -10.40 -13.97 17.50
N GLY A 334 -11.64 -13.56 17.62
CA GLY A 334 -12.83 -14.34 17.31
C GLY A 334 -13.70 -13.63 16.28
N SER A 335 -15.00 -13.78 16.42
CA SER A 335 -16.07 -13.03 15.76
C SER A 335 -17.35 -13.26 16.55
N ALA A 336 -18.38 -12.44 16.39
CA ALA A 336 -19.67 -12.64 17.03
C ALA A 336 -20.21 -14.08 16.93
N LEU A 337 -20.04 -14.75 15.77
CA LEU A 337 -20.48 -16.14 15.55
C LEU A 337 -19.52 -17.22 16.12
N SER A 338 -18.27 -16.87 16.38
CA SER A 338 -17.22 -17.79 16.86
C SER A 338 -16.22 -16.98 17.69
N PRO A 339 -16.59 -16.59 18.93
CA PRO A 339 -15.76 -15.75 19.77
C PRO A 339 -14.53 -16.53 20.25
N ALA A 340 -13.48 -15.80 20.60
CA ALA A 340 -12.38 -16.40 21.34
C ALA A 340 -12.84 -16.63 22.79
N THR A 341 -12.23 -17.61 23.46
CA THR A 341 -12.63 -18.10 24.76
C THR A 341 -11.43 -18.21 25.69
N VAL A 342 -11.56 -17.67 26.91
CA VAL A 342 -10.66 -17.92 28.04
C VAL A 342 -11.38 -18.83 29.02
N SER A 343 -10.78 -19.97 29.35
CA SER A 343 -11.27 -20.88 30.39
C SER A 343 -10.29 -20.93 31.55
N ILE A 344 -10.78 -20.64 32.76
CA ILE A 344 -9.99 -20.67 33.99
C ILE A 344 -10.48 -21.80 34.88
N LYS A 345 -9.56 -22.67 35.29
CA LYS A 345 -9.81 -23.83 36.13
C LYS A 345 -9.48 -23.53 37.59
N TYR A 346 -10.10 -24.27 38.50
CA TYR A 346 -9.67 -24.39 39.90
C TYR A 346 -9.71 -25.87 40.25
N LYS A 347 -8.59 -26.42 40.73
CA LYS A 347 -8.44 -27.87 41.02
C LYS A 347 -8.95 -28.74 39.86
N ASN A 348 -8.51 -28.43 38.63
CA ASN A 348 -8.86 -29.10 37.38
C ASN A 348 -10.32 -29.00 36.90
N LYS A 349 -11.22 -28.33 37.62
CA LYS A 349 -12.60 -28.04 37.18
C LYS A 349 -12.69 -26.63 36.61
N ILE A 350 -13.36 -26.44 35.46
CA ILE A 350 -13.60 -25.10 34.91
C ILE A 350 -14.47 -24.31 35.91
N ARG A 351 -14.00 -23.10 36.28
CA ARG A 351 -14.71 -22.19 37.18
C ARG A 351 -15.13 -20.89 36.50
N VAL A 352 -14.38 -20.43 35.49
CA VAL A 352 -14.78 -19.27 34.71
C VAL A 352 -14.59 -19.57 33.23
N THR A 353 -15.58 -19.23 32.43
CA THR A 353 -15.47 -19.14 30.97
C THR A 353 -15.82 -17.72 30.56
N ALA A 354 -14.91 -17.05 29.86
CA ALA A 354 -15.14 -15.74 29.26
C ALA A 354 -15.04 -15.85 27.74
N LYS A 355 -15.97 -15.23 27.03
CA LYS A 355 -15.99 -15.16 25.56
C LYS A 355 -15.97 -13.71 25.10
N SER A 356 -15.13 -13.41 24.13
CA SER A 356 -15.08 -12.08 23.50
C SER A 356 -14.59 -12.23 22.06
N GLU A 357 -14.89 -11.23 21.23
CA GLU A 357 -14.28 -11.14 19.90
C GLU A 357 -12.77 -10.88 19.98
N TYR A 358 -12.29 -10.28 21.07
CA TYR A 358 -10.89 -9.87 21.21
C TYR A 358 -10.39 -10.06 22.64
N PHE A 359 -9.31 -10.82 22.79
CA PHE A 359 -8.48 -10.81 23.99
C PHE A 359 -7.07 -10.34 23.63
N SER A 360 -6.56 -9.34 24.35
CA SER A 360 -5.17 -8.88 24.25
C SER A 360 -4.33 -9.60 25.30
N LEU A 361 -3.14 -10.07 24.91
CA LEU A 361 -2.12 -10.60 25.81
C LEU A 361 -0.92 -9.66 25.82
N LYS A 362 -0.78 -8.87 26.88
CA LYS A 362 0.29 -7.87 27.01
C LYS A 362 0.77 -7.75 28.45
N GLU A 363 2.09 -7.68 28.65
CA GLU A 363 2.70 -7.43 29.97
C GLU A 363 2.19 -8.38 31.07
N GLY A 364 2.04 -9.67 30.75
CA GLY A 364 1.54 -10.67 31.71
C GLY A 364 0.06 -10.51 32.09
N LYS A 365 -0.71 -9.71 31.35
CA LYS A 365 -2.15 -9.54 31.52
C LYS A 365 -2.91 -10.02 30.31
N ILE A 366 -4.07 -10.62 30.56
CA ILE A 366 -5.08 -10.93 29.55
C ILE A 366 -6.25 -9.99 29.76
N THR A 367 -6.55 -9.17 28.77
CA THR A 367 -7.65 -8.19 28.84
C THR A 367 -8.60 -8.34 27.68
N ALA A 368 -9.88 -8.10 27.94
CA ALA A 368 -10.90 -7.97 26.91
C ALA A 368 -11.96 -6.97 27.34
N GLN A 369 -12.52 -6.27 26.37
CA GLN A 369 -13.75 -5.52 26.57
C GLN A 369 -14.92 -6.41 26.13
N GLU A 370 -16.12 -6.03 26.56
CA GLU A 370 -17.36 -6.64 26.05
C GLU A 370 -17.42 -8.17 26.16
N SER A 371 -16.95 -8.73 27.28
CA SER A 371 -16.84 -10.17 27.46
C SER A 371 -18.10 -10.78 28.06
N GLU A 372 -18.68 -11.77 27.39
CA GLU A 372 -19.67 -12.66 28.00
C GLU A 372 -18.96 -13.55 29.00
N VAL A 373 -19.42 -13.60 30.26
CA VAL A 373 -18.77 -14.40 31.31
C VAL A 373 -19.77 -15.31 32.02
N VAL A 374 -19.35 -16.56 32.19
CA VAL A 374 -20.00 -17.56 33.03
C VAL A 374 -19.03 -17.97 34.13
N ILE A 375 -19.45 -17.83 35.38
CA ILE A 375 -18.77 -18.37 36.56
C ILE A 375 -19.56 -19.61 37.00
N TYR A 376 -18.88 -20.75 37.18
CA TYR A 376 -19.50 -22.02 37.58
C TYR A 376 -19.35 -22.26 39.09
N SER A 377 -20.47 -22.30 39.80
CA SER A 377 -20.51 -22.77 41.18
C SER A 377 -20.67 -24.29 41.22
N ASP A 378 -20.97 -24.87 42.39
CA ASP A 378 -21.18 -26.31 42.51
C ASP A 378 -22.61 -26.74 42.12
N SER A 379 -23.58 -25.83 42.22
CA SER A 379 -25.01 -26.09 41.97
C SER A 379 -25.65 -25.17 40.93
N GLY A 380 -24.91 -24.19 40.37
CA GLY A 380 -25.42 -23.31 39.33
C GLY A 380 -24.34 -22.46 38.66
N THR A 381 -24.74 -21.31 38.13
CA THR A 381 -23.86 -20.38 37.40
C THR A 381 -24.15 -18.94 37.78
N ILE A 382 -23.14 -18.10 37.65
CA ILE A 382 -23.26 -16.65 37.70
C ILE A 382 -22.88 -16.11 36.33
N PHE A 383 -23.85 -15.53 35.64
CA PHE A 383 -23.73 -15.10 34.25
C PHE A 383 -23.78 -13.58 34.13
N HIS A 384 -23.01 -13.04 33.20
CA HIS A 384 -23.14 -11.66 32.75
C HIS A 384 -22.85 -11.55 31.26
N PRO A 385 -23.68 -10.82 30.48
CA PRO A 385 -23.56 -10.78 29.03
C PRO A 385 -22.36 -9.95 28.53
N LYS A 386 -21.92 -8.93 29.29
CA LYS A 386 -20.91 -7.98 28.80
C LYS A 386 -20.06 -7.33 29.91
N LEU A 387 -18.85 -7.82 30.16
CA LEU A 387 -17.92 -7.35 31.20
C LEU A 387 -16.56 -6.92 30.64
N ASN A 388 -15.90 -6.02 31.35
CA ASN A 388 -14.48 -5.77 31.18
C ASN A 388 -13.70 -6.85 31.92
N PHE A 389 -13.02 -7.71 31.16
CA PHE A 389 -12.23 -8.82 31.67
C PHE A 389 -10.77 -8.38 31.85
N ASN A 390 -10.20 -8.60 33.03
CA ASN A 390 -8.80 -8.35 33.32
C ASN A 390 -8.21 -9.46 34.20
N LEU A 391 -7.34 -10.28 33.62
CA LEU A 391 -6.61 -11.32 34.34
C LEU A 391 -5.13 -10.96 34.41
N ASN A 392 -4.62 -10.76 35.61
CA ASN A 392 -3.19 -10.63 35.87
C ASN A 392 -2.60 -12.02 36.16
N LEU A 393 -1.74 -12.53 35.26
CA LEU A 393 -1.17 -13.87 35.36
C LEU A 393 -0.16 -13.99 36.50
N GLU A 394 0.65 -12.96 36.75
CA GLU A 394 1.67 -12.95 37.80
C GLU A 394 1.03 -12.92 39.20
N LYS A 395 0.08 -12.02 39.41
CA LYS A 395 -0.66 -11.89 40.67
C LYS A 395 -1.73 -12.97 40.85
N LYS A 396 -2.06 -13.68 39.78
CA LYS A 396 -3.16 -14.66 39.69
C LYS A 396 -4.48 -14.09 40.19
N VAL A 397 -4.83 -12.90 39.72
CA VAL A 397 -6.08 -12.20 40.07
C VAL A 397 -6.86 -11.93 38.80
N LEU A 398 -8.09 -12.44 38.77
CA LEU A 398 -9.13 -12.06 37.83
C LEU A 398 -9.96 -10.93 38.43
N VAL A 399 -10.14 -9.86 37.65
CA VAL A 399 -11.10 -8.79 37.92
C VAL A 399 -12.05 -8.70 36.73
N LEU A 400 -13.34 -8.75 37.02
CA LEU A 400 -14.41 -8.57 36.06
C LEU A 400 -15.19 -7.33 36.45
N THR A 401 -15.19 -6.32 35.60
CA THR A 401 -15.81 -5.03 35.92
C THR A 401 -17.05 -4.80 35.07
N ARG A 402 -18.14 -4.43 35.73
CA ARG A 402 -19.40 -4.04 35.10
C ARG A 402 -19.29 -2.62 34.55
N GLY A 403 -19.80 -2.41 33.35
CA GLY A 403 -19.78 -1.10 32.70
C GLY A 403 -20.97 -0.24 33.10
N LYS A 404 -21.02 0.96 32.54
CA LYS A 404 -22.04 1.98 32.84
C LYS A 404 -22.96 2.27 31.65
N GLU A 405 -22.88 1.49 30.58
CA GLU A 405 -23.61 1.75 29.33
C GLU A 405 -24.22 0.47 28.74
N GLY A 406 -25.43 0.57 28.20
CA GLY A 406 -26.10 -0.50 27.46
C GLY A 406 -26.18 -1.83 28.22
N LEU A 407 -25.82 -2.92 27.55
CA LEU A 407 -25.79 -4.28 28.12
C LEU A 407 -24.74 -4.46 29.22
N GLU A 408 -23.77 -3.55 29.34
CA GLU A 408 -22.77 -3.63 30.40
C GLU A 408 -23.35 -3.28 31.77
N MET A 409 -24.54 -2.68 31.84
CA MET A 409 -25.22 -2.36 33.10
C MET A 409 -26.05 -3.53 33.65
N ALA A 410 -26.20 -4.63 32.92
CA ALA A 410 -27.00 -5.78 33.35
C ALA A 410 -26.55 -6.30 34.74
N PRO A 411 -27.45 -6.88 35.55
CA PRO A 411 -27.01 -7.53 36.78
C PRO A 411 -26.21 -8.80 36.46
N PHE A 412 -25.51 -9.30 37.47
CA PHE A 412 -25.03 -10.68 37.45
C PHE A 412 -26.20 -11.61 37.78
N PHE A 413 -26.55 -12.50 36.85
CA PHE A 413 -27.63 -13.47 37.03
C PHE A 413 -27.08 -14.72 37.72
N ASN A 414 -27.47 -14.96 38.96
CA ASN A 414 -26.99 -16.08 39.79
C ASN A 414 -28.08 -17.14 39.91
N THR A 415 -27.96 -18.21 39.11
CA THR A 415 -28.93 -19.32 39.10
C THR A 415 -28.75 -20.28 40.26
N ASP A 416 -27.61 -20.23 40.94
CA ASP A 416 -27.34 -21.06 42.11
C ASP A 416 -28.16 -20.59 43.32
N HIS A 417 -28.20 -19.28 43.52
CA HIS A 417 -28.94 -18.66 44.62
C HIS A 417 -30.29 -18.06 44.20
N GLN A 418 -30.61 -18.13 42.90
CA GLN A 418 -31.81 -17.53 42.30
C GLN A 418 -31.92 -16.02 42.60
N VAL A 419 -30.83 -15.28 42.36
CA VAL A 419 -30.77 -13.84 42.59
C VAL A 419 -30.15 -13.09 41.41
N GLU A 420 -30.49 -11.82 41.28
CA GLU A 420 -29.80 -10.82 40.46
C GLU A 420 -28.92 -9.96 41.37
N MET A 421 -27.64 -9.80 41.03
CA MET A 421 -26.68 -9.03 41.84
C MET A 421 -26.20 -7.81 41.07
N TYR A 422 -26.47 -6.62 41.62
CA TYR A 422 -25.98 -5.34 41.13
C TYR A 422 -24.76 -4.94 41.94
N VAL A 423 -23.60 -5.42 41.48
CA VAL A 423 -22.28 -5.03 42.00
C VAL A 423 -21.43 -4.44 40.90
N ASP A 424 -20.40 -3.68 41.26
CA ASP A 424 -19.52 -3.04 40.27
C ASP A 424 -18.49 -4.01 39.70
N GLN A 425 -17.99 -4.93 40.52
CA GLN A 425 -16.96 -5.86 40.10
C GLN A 425 -17.02 -7.20 40.81
N VAL A 426 -16.44 -8.20 40.16
CA VAL A 426 -16.14 -9.52 40.71
C VAL A 426 -14.64 -9.72 40.71
N ILE A 427 -14.09 -10.05 41.87
CA ILE A 427 -12.67 -10.32 42.06
C ILE A 427 -12.49 -11.78 42.44
N TRP A 428 -11.57 -12.47 41.75
CA TRP A 428 -11.18 -13.81 42.10
C TRP A 428 -9.66 -13.96 42.13
N ARG A 429 -9.13 -14.31 43.30
CA ARG A 429 -7.75 -14.78 43.45
C ARG A 429 -7.73 -16.26 43.11
N LEU A 430 -7.07 -16.63 42.02
CA LEU A 430 -7.19 -17.97 41.42
C LEU A 430 -6.75 -19.11 42.37
N ASP A 431 -5.87 -18.80 43.33
CA ASP A 431 -5.40 -19.78 44.32
C ASP A 431 -6.41 -20.00 45.47
N LEU A 432 -7.42 -19.15 45.61
CA LEU A 432 -8.41 -19.20 46.69
C LEU A 432 -9.76 -19.78 46.22
N PRO A 433 -10.44 -20.57 47.06
CA PRO A 433 -11.78 -21.08 46.80
C PRO A 433 -12.88 -20.03 47.12
N LYS A 434 -12.61 -18.74 46.87
CA LYS A 434 -13.50 -17.63 47.22
C LYS A 434 -13.54 -16.61 46.09
N ILE A 435 -14.75 -16.23 45.69
CA ILE A 435 -15.03 -15.13 44.76
C ILE A 435 -15.63 -13.98 45.56
N GLU A 436 -15.17 -12.76 45.30
CA GLU A 436 -15.60 -11.55 45.98
C GLU A 436 -16.44 -10.69 45.04
N PHE A 437 -17.60 -10.26 45.52
CA PHE A 437 -18.48 -9.31 44.84
C PHE A 437 -18.32 -7.97 45.56
N ASP A 438 -18.01 -6.92 44.81
CA ASP A 438 -17.50 -5.68 45.39
C ASP A 438 -18.07 -4.43 44.70
N MET A 439 -18.12 -3.34 45.47
CA MET A 439 -18.50 -2.01 44.99
C MET A 439 -17.25 -1.13 44.96
N THR A 440 -17.04 -0.39 43.88
CA THR A 440 -15.79 0.37 43.69
C THR A 440 -15.75 1.70 44.47
N GLY A 441 -16.89 2.18 44.97
CA GLY A 441 -17.00 3.41 45.76
C GLY A 441 -17.07 3.15 47.27
N GLU A 442 -16.50 4.05 48.09
CA GLU A 442 -16.36 3.89 49.55
C GLU A 442 -17.70 3.70 50.29
N GLU A 443 -18.81 4.29 49.80
CA GLU A 443 -20.15 4.15 50.39
C GLU A 443 -21.17 3.57 49.40
N ALA A 444 -20.68 2.88 48.36
CA ALA A 444 -21.54 2.33 47.32
C ALA A 444 -22.28 1.08 47.84
N LYS A 445 -23.58 1.01 47.52
CA LYS A 445 -24.47 -0.07 47.97
C LYS A 445 -24.52 -1.18 46.93
N ALA A 446 -24.17 -2.40 47.32
CA ALA A 446 -24.49 -3.60 46.56
C ALA A 446 -25.98 -3.92 46.73
N ILE A 447 -26.66 -4.24 45.63
CA ILE A 447 -28.07 -4.65 45.65
C ILE A 447 -28.15 -6.10 45.18
N ILE A 448 -28.87 -6.94 45.93
CA ILE A 448 -29.12 -8.35 45.59
C ILE A 448 -30.62 -8.56 45.64
N GLU A 449 -31.21 -8.93 44.51
CA GLU A 449 -32.66 -9.11 44.34
C GLU A 449 -32.98 -10.58 44.08
N SER A 450 -33.97 -11.13 44.77
CA SER A 450 -34.45 -12.50 44.52
C SER A 450 -35.21 -12.57 43.20
N ASN A 451 -34.95 -13.60 42.40
CA ASN A 451 -35.72 -13.90 41.19
C ASN A 451 -37.20 -14.18 41.52
N ASP A 452 -37.44 -14.79 42.69
CA ASP A 452 -38.77 -14.97 43.24
C ASP A 452 -39.13 -13.76 44.10
N PHE A 453 -39.55 -12.68 43.46
CA PHE A 453 -40.28 -11.61 44.13
C PHE A 453 -41.76 -12.04 44.18
N TYR A 454 -42.17 -12.60 45.33
CA TYR A 454 -43.52 -13.08 45.68
C TYR A 454 -44.08 -14.28 44.88
N LYS A 455 -44.04 -15.47 45.51
CA LYS A 455 -45.18 -16.39 45.50
C LYS A 455 -45.51 -16.74 46.94
N GLU A 456 -46.67 -16.25 47.38
CA GLU A 456 -47.34 -16.72 48.61
C GLU A 456 -47.58 -18.24 48.57
#